data_AF-A0A2K9LU54-F1
#
_entry.id   AF-A0A2K9LU54-F1
#
_cell.length_a   1.000
_cell.length_b   1.000
_cell.length_c   1.000
_cell.angle_alpha   90.00
_cell.angle_beta   90.00
_cell.angle_gamma   90.00
#
_symmetry.space_group_name_H-M   'P 1'
#
loop_
_entity.id
_entity.type
_entity.pdbx_description
1 polymer ?
#
loop_
_entity_poly.entity_id
_entity_poly.type
_entity_poly.pdbx_seq_one_letter_code
_entity_poly.pdbx_strand_id
1 'polypeptide(L)'
;MYYAIGVSAFILFIAITLIIAISVVIKVKKPKKVLKQITSHTYFTNETHGKEKWWVSKDGNFEKKWMEVQDYDFKIRYFDYEENFSEGFLNSKFVRTKIFLYDLMDINAVNKTIDRIKLYANCLENIWWKKYKILLTTSFNEMPQITQAPEYFFYKYYFKLISKLRKVMSTYLCEYIIPNVIITELSQDKYKKYKINISNDPKKNILFAFEQVSQEADDFSNEIHEEFNKELAQKGPEWKVDYSTKNDPLSLFLPEEIVRKNMLRKKIVVLSKKYKIPFNGNVEETVKKLEIYLNSVEQDKINSIKQLVSSFKEEAGN
;
A
#
# COMPACT_ATOMS: atom_id res chain seq x y z
N MET A 1 -62.10 44.80 -5.58
CA MET A 1 -61.53 43.58 -6.18
C MET A 1 -60.02 43.70 -6.40
N TYR A 2 -59.53 44.77 -7.04
CA TYR A 2 -58.09 45.01 -7.23
C TYR A 2 -57.25 45.07 -5.94
N TYR A 3 -57.79 45.68 -4.87
CA TYR A 3 -57.13 45.70 -3.56
C TYR A 3 -56.97 44.30 -2.94
N ALA A 4 -57.97 43.44 -3.07
CA ALA A 4 -57.89 42.07 -2.55
C ALA A 4 -56.85 41.25 -3.32
N ILE A 5 -56.80 41.41 -4.64
CA ILE A 5 -55.80 40.75 -5.50
C ILE A 5 -54.38 41.25 -5.18
N GLY A 6 -54.22 42.56 -4.96
CA GLY A 6 -52.93 43.14 -4.55
C GLY A 6 -52.45 42.64 -3.19
N VAL A 7 -53.35 42.53 -2.22
CA VAL A 7 -53.03 41.98 -0.88
C VAL A 7 -52.69 40.49 -0.98
N SER A 8 -53.43 39.70 -1.77
CA SER A 8 -53.12 38.28 -1.98
C SER A 8 -51.77 38.07 -2.66
N ALA A 9 -51.44 38.88 -3.68
CA ALA A 9 -50.14 38.83 -4.36
C ALA A 9 -48.98 39.21 -3.42
N PHE A 10 -49.20 40.20 -2.55
CA PHE A 10 -48.20 40.62 -1.56
C PHE A 10 -47.95 39.55 -0.49
N ILE A 11 -49.01 38.88 0.00
CA ILE A 11 -48.88 37.76 0.94
C ILE A 11 -48.12 36.59 0.30
N LEU A 12 -48.40 36.28 -0.97
CA LEU A 12 -47.69 35.23 -1.71
C LEU A 12 -46.20 35.56 -1.86
N PHE A 13 -45.88 36.82 -2.16
CA PHE A 13 -44.49 37.28 -2.27
C PHE A 13 -43.73 37.16 -0.94
N ILE A 14 -44.38 37.52 0.18
CA ILE A 14 -43.81 37.35 1.52
C ILE A 14 -43.60 35.87 1.83
N ALA A 15 -44.55 35.00 1.51
CA ALA A 15 -44.43 33.56 1.76
C ALA A 15 -43.25 32.94 0.97
N ILE A 16 -43.09 33.31 -0.31
CA ILE A 16 -41.99 32.82 -1.16
C ILE A 16 -40.64 33.31 -0.64
N THR A 17 -40.52 34.59 -0.27
CA THR A 17 -39.28 35.15 0.27
C THR A 17 -38.92 34.51 1.62
N LEU A 18 -39.91 34.20 2.46
CA LEU A 18 -39.68 33.48 3.72
C LEU A 18 -39.17 32.05 3.47
N ILE A 19 -39.76 31.32 2.51
CA ILE A 19 -39.33 29.96 2.15
C ILE A 19 -37.89 29.97 1.62
N ILE A 20 -37.54 30.94 0.78
CA ILE A 20 -36.17 31.10 0.25
C ILE A 20 -35.21 31.42 1.39
N ALA A 21 -35.55 32.36 2.27
CA ALA A 21 -34.72 32.72 3.42
C ALA A 21 -34.50 31.53 4.37
N ILE A 22 -35.57 30.79 4.71
CA ILE A 22 -35.48 29.56 5.52
C ILE A 22 -34.61 28.51 4.81
N SER A 23 -34.76 28.32 3.49
CA SER A 23 -33.96 27.36 2.72
C SER A 23 -32.48 27.74 2.67
N VAL A 24 -32.15 29.03 2.56
CA VAL A 24 -30.77 29.55 2.63
C VAL A 24 -30.20 29.38 4.03
N VAL A 25 -30.96 29.71 5.09
CA VAL A 25 -30.53 29.54 6.47
C VAL A 25 -30.32 28.06 6.83
N ILE A 26 -31.16 27.14 6.34
CA ILE A 26 -30.99 25.69 6.54
C ILE A 26 -29.76 25.17 5.75
N LYS A 27 -29.49 25.68 4.54
CA LYS A 27 -28.28 25.33 3.78
C LYS A 27 -26.99 25.86 4.42
N VAL A 28 -27.02 27.07 4.99
CA VAL A 28 -25.86 27.73 5.61
C VAL A 28 -25.61 27.21 7.04
N LYS A 29 -26.64 26.79 7.76
CA LYS A 29 -26.54 26.13 9.08
C LYS A 29 -26.46 24.60 9.01
N LYS A 30 -25.91 24.03 7.94
CA LYS A 30 -25.31 22.70 8.13
C LYS A 30 -24.21 22.91 9.17
N PRO A 31 -24.27 22.28 10.35
CA PRO A 31 -23.17 22.38 11.29
C PRO A 31 -21.93 21.99 10.50
N LYS A 32 -20.88 22.83 10.51
CA LYS A 32 -19.56 22.36 10.11
C LYS A 32 -19.37 21.11 10.93
N LYS A 33 -19.41 19.93 10.27
CA LYS A 33 -19.00 18.70 10.92
C LYS A 33 -17.55 18.97 11.27
N VAL A 34 -17.32 19.39 12.50
CA VAL A 34 -16.01 19.32 13.10
C VAL A 34 -15.68 17.85 12.95
N LEU A 35 -14.63 17.56 12.19
CA LEU A 35 -14.09 16.21 12.10
C LEU A 35 -13.99 15.77 13.55
N LYS A 36 -14.80 14.79 13.98
CA LYS A 36 -14.59 14.19 15.29
C LYS A 36 -13.13 13.79 15.25
N GLN A 37 -12.31 14.41 16.10
CA GLN A 37 -10.96 13.94 16.31
C GLN A 37 -11.16 12.53 16.86
N ILE A 38 -10.93 11.52 16.01
CA ILE A 38 -11.15 10.13 16.33
C ILE A 38 -10.04 9.75 17.31
N THR A 39 -10.25 9.98 18.60
CA THR A 39 -9.39 9.50 19.69
C THR A 39 -9.76 8.06 20.10
N SER A 40 -10.11 7.23 19.13
CA SER A 40 -10.12 5.77 19.31
C SER A 40 -9.68 5.09 18.02
N HIS A 41 -8.65 4.25 18.10
CA HIS A 41 -8.08 3.47 17.01
C HIS A 41 -9.09 2.49 16.39
N THR A 42 -10.07 3.00 15.64
CA THR A 42 -11.18 2.25 15.02
C THR A 42 -10.74 1.39 13.83
N TYR A 43 -9.46 1.44 13.48
CA TYR A 43 -8.84 0.64 12.43
C TYR A 43 -8.46 -0.77 12.92
N PHE A 44 -8.16 -0.96 14.21
CA PHE A 44 -7.79 -2.25 14.80
C PHE A 44 -9.01 -3.10 15.15
N THR A 45 -9.82 -3.33 14.13
CA THR A 45 -11.01 -4.16 14.19
C THR A 45 -10.79 -5.39 13.31
N ASN A 46 -11.34 -6.54 13.71
CA ASN A 46 -11.26 -7.75 12.90
C ASN A 46 -12.38 -7.75 11.84
N GLU A 47 -12.27 -6.85 10.87
CA GLU A 47 -13.09 -6.86 9.65
C GLU A 47 -12.28 -7.46 8.51
N THR A 48 -12.92 -8.33 7.72
CA THR A 48 -12.27 -9.06 6.62
C THR A 48 -12.76 -8.53 5.28
N HIS A 49 -11.83 -8.20 4.38
CA HIS A 49 -12.11 -7.59 3.08
C HIS A 49 -11.85 -8.54 1.90
N GLY A 50 -12.14 -9.83 2.07
CA GLY A 50 -11.71 -10.90 1.14
C GLY A 50 -12.34 -10.91 -0.26
N LYS A 51 -13.38 -10.10 -0.52
CA LYS A 51 -14.07 -10.02 -1.83
C LYS A 51 -13.89 -8.67 -2.52
N GLU A 52 -13.33 -7.69 -1.82
CA GLU A 52 -13.25 -6.33 -2.30
C GLU A 52 -11.99 -6.13 -3.14
N LYS A 53 -12.08 -5.33 -4.20
CA LYS A 53 -10.90 -4.87 -4.92
C LYS A 53 -10.16 -3.88 -4.02
N TRP A 54 -8.87 -4.13 -3.78
CA TRP A 54 -8.06 -3.24 -2.95
C TRP A 54 -7.78 -1.91 -3.62
N TRP A 55 -7.71 -1.90 -4.95
CA TRP A 55 -7.44 -0.70 -5.73
C TRP A 55 -8.65 0.22 -5.87
N VAL A 56 -8.39 1.48 -6.23
CA VAL A 56 -9.40 2.54 -6.34
C VAL A 56 -10.09 2.54 -7.71
N SER A 57 -9.34 2.32 -8.80
CA SER A 57 -9.92 2.40 -10.15
C SER A 57 -10.89 1.26 -10.46
N LYS A 58 -11.78 1.48 -11.43
CA LYS A 58 -12.79 0.47 -11.81
C LYS A 58 -12.18 -0.87 -12.23
N ASP A 59 -11.18 -0.79 -13.11
CA ASP A 59 -10.59 -1.97 -13.77
C ASP A 59 -9.24 -2.39 -13.17
N GLY A 60 -8.61 -1.50 -12.41
CA GLY A 60 -7.33 -1.77 -11.74
C GLY A 60 -6.15 -1.88 -12.69
N ASN A 61 -6.22 -1.33 -13.91
CA ASN A 61 -5.21 -1.57 -14.93
C ASN A 61 -3.82 -1.08 -14.51
N PHE A 62 -3.74 0.14 -13.98
CA PHE A 62 -2.48 0.67 -13.48
C PHE A 62 -2.08 0.02 -12.16
N GLU A 63 -3.02 -0.28 -11.27
CA GLU A 63 -2.76 -0.88 -9.97
C GLU A 63 -2.28 -2.33 -10.07
N LYS A 64 -2.80 -3.11 -11.02
CA LYS A 64 -2.30 -4.46 -11.31
C LYS A 64 -0.87 -4.42 -11.83
N LYS A 65 -0.57 -3.52 -12.78
CA LYS A 65 0.80 -3.34 -13.27
C LYS A 65 1.72 -2.79 -12.17
N TRP A 66 1.24 -1.90 -11.32
CA TRP A 66 1.96 -1.44 -10.13
C TRP A 66 2.23 -2.60 -9.16
N MET A 67 1.27 -3.50 -8.99
CA MET A 67 1.43 -4.65 -8.12
C MET A 67 2.51 -5.59 -8.63
N GLU A 68 2.60 -5.85 -9.93
CA GLU A 68 3.63 -6.70 -10.59
C GLU A 68 5.07 -6.26 -10.30
N VAL A 69 5.23 -5.02 -9.82
CA VAL A 69 6.53 -4.36 -9.72
C VAL A 69 6.99 -4.09 -8.29
N GLN A 70 6.19 -4.48 -7.30
CA GLN A 70 6.55 -4.33 -5.91
C GLN A 70 7.52 -5.42 -5.44
N ASP A 71 8.24 -5.13 -4.35
CA ASP A 71 8.89 -6.15 -3.56
C ASP A 71 7.86 -6.97 -2.79
N TYR A 72 8.06 -8.29 -2.77
CA TYR A 72 7.12 -9.21 -2.13
C TYR A 72 7.75 -9.97 -0.96
N ASP A 73 9.06 -10.17 -0.95
CA ASP A 73 9.73 -10.98 0.05
C ASP A 73 10.24 -10.11 1.20
N PHE A 74 9.79 -10.38 2.42
CA PHE A 74 10.15 -9.63 3.62
C PHE A 74 10.70 -10.58 4.68
N LYS A 75 11.89 -10.27 5.20
CA LYS A 75 12.56 -11.08 6.23
C LYS A 75 11.80 -11.00 7.56
N ILE A 76 11.58 -12.15 8.20
CA ILE A 76 10.96 -12.20 9.52
C ILE A 76 12.03 -12.01 10.59
N ARG A 77 11.85 -11.04 11.48
CA ARG A 77 12.84 -10.76 12.52
C ARG A 77 13.00 -11.96 13.47
N TYR A 78 14.24 -12.17 13.92
CA TYR A 78 14.70 -13.29 14.76
C TYR A 78 14.72 -14.66 14.08
N PHE A 79 14.05 -14.82 12.94
CA PHE A 79 13.94 -16.09 12.25
C PHE A 79 14.61 -16.03 10.88
N ASP A 80 15.26 -17.11 10.47
CA ASP A 80 16.01 -17.14 9.21
C ASP A 80 15.10 -17.56 8.04
N TYR A 81 14.02 -16.82 7.84
CA TYR A 81 13.13 -17.00 6.69
C TYR A 81 12.46 -15.69 6.27
N GLU A 82 11.91 -15.69 5.07
CA GLU A 82 11.17 -14.57 4.48
C GLU A 82 9.73 -14.97 4.24
N GLU A 83 8.80 -14.02 4.30
CA GLU A 83 7.40 -14.22 3.91
C GLU A 83 7.06 -13.41 2.65
N ASN A 84 6.18 -13.94 1.81
CA ASN A 84 5.86 -13.39 0.50
C ASN A 84 4.49 -12.71 0.46
N PHE A 85 4.46 -11.39 0.28
CA PHE A 85 3.26 -10.56 0.17
C PHE A 85 2.95 -10.23 -1.30
N SER A 86 2.80 -11.22 -2.17
CA SER A 86 2.47 -10.99 -3.59
C SER A 86 0.96 -10.95 -3.89
N GLU A 87 0.10 -11.16 -2.89
CA GLU A 87 -1.35 -11.20 -3.08
C GLU A 87 -2.07 -10.09 -2.32
N GLY A 88 -3.08 -9.49 -2.94
CA GLY A 88 -3.86 -8.41 -2.31
C GLY A 88 -3.02 -7.20 -1.88
N PHE A 89 -3.48 -6.47 -0.87
CA PHE A 89 -2.77 -5.31 -0.35
C PHE A 89 -1.76 -5.68 0.74
N LEU A 90 -2.13 -6.54 1.69
CA LEU A 90 -1.25 -7.01 2.77
C LEU A 90 -1.31 -8.55 3.00
N ASN A 91 -1.78 -9.33 2.03
CA ASN A 91 -1.98 -10.76 2.21
C ASN A 91 -0.78 -11.59 1.71
N SER A 92 -0.22 -12.44 2.57
CA SER A 92 0.86 -13.37 2.21
C SER A 92 0.45 -14.84 2.13
N LYS A 93 -0.81 -15.18 2.45
CA LYS A 93 -1.27 -16.56 2.73
C LYS A 93 -0.49 -17.30 3.85
N PHE A 94 0.57 -16.71 4.39
CA PHE A 94 1.44 -17.22 5.46
C PHE A 94 1.99 -18.63 5.20
N VAL A 95 2.27 -18.97 3.94
CA VAL A 95 2.73 -20.32 3.54
C VAL A 95 4.10 -20.62 4.14
N ARG A 96 5.04 -19.67 4.06
CA ARG A 96 6.42 -19.86 4.53
C ARG A 96 6.47 -19.85 6.05
N THR A 97 5.72 -18.95 6.70
CA THR A 97 5.53 -18.99 8.15
C THR A 97 4.94 -20.34 8.61
N LYS A 98 3.95 -20.89 7.89
CA LYS A 98 3.35 -22.18 8.25
C LYS A 98 4.37 -23.34 8.17
N ILE A 99 5.18 -23.39 7.10
CA ILE A 99 6.27 -24.36 6.96
C ILE A 99 7.25 -24.23 8.14
N PHE A 100 7.71 -23.02 8.43
CA PHE A 100 8.62 -22.75 9.54
C PHE A 100 8.07 -23.22 10.90
N LEU A 101 6.77 -23.02 11.16
CA LEU A 101 6.16 -23.39 12.43
C LEU A 101 5.99 -24.91 12.60
N TYR A 102 5.80 -25.68 11.51
CA TYR A 102 5.70 -27.14 11.61
C TYR A 102 6.96 -27.81 12.16
N ASP A 103 8.12 -27.18 12.01
CA ASP A 103 9.38 -27.67 12.57
C ASP A 103 9.52 -27.38 14.08
N LEU A 104 8.61 -26.57 14.65
CA LEU A 104 8.75 -26.01 16.00
C LEU A 104 7.62 -26.38 16.95
N MET A 105 6.41 -26.64 16.44
CA MET A 105 5.22 -26.89 17.26
C MET A 105 4.24 -27.84 16.56
N ASP A 106 3.29 -28.37 17.33
CA ASP A 106 2.27 -29.28 16.80
C ASP A 106 1.26 -28.55 15.90
N ILE A 107 0.52 -29.31 15.09
CA ILE A 107 -0.42 -28.77 14.10
C ILE A 107 -1.49 -27.84 14.67
N ASN A 108 -1.95 -28.06 15.91
CA ASN A 108 -2.96 -27.21 16.52
C ASN A 108 -2.36 -25.86 16.92
N ALA A 109 -1.16 -25.87 17.50
CA ALA A 109 -0.40 -24.66 17.80
C ALA A 109 -0.05 -23.88 16.53
N VAL A 110 0.34 -24.57 15.44
CA VAL A 110 0.60 -23.94 14.14
C VAL A 110 -0.65 -23.21 13.64
N ASN A 111 -1.79 -23.90 13.58
CA ASN A 111 -3.03 -23.31 13.07
C ASN A 111 -3.47 -22.11 13.91
N LYS A 112 -3.43 -22.23 15.24
CA LYS A 112 -3.74 -21.13 16.17
C LYS A 112 -2.84 -19.91 15.97
N THR A 113 -1.53 -20.15 15.78
CA THR A 113 -0.54 -19.08 15.53
C THR A 113 -0.83 -18.38 14.21
N ILE A 114 -1.07 -19.14 13.15
CA ILE A 114 -1.39 -18.60 11.82
C ILE A 114 -2.70 -17.80 11.85
N ASP A 115 -3.73 -18.27 12.53
CA ASP A 115 -5.01 -17.56 12.60
C ASP A 115 -4.89 -16.23 13.37
N ARG A 116 -4.06 -16.18 14.42
CA ARG A 116 -3.72 -14.92 15.10
C ARG A 116 -2.93 -13.97 14.19
N ILE A 117 -1.95 -14.48 13.45
CA ILE A 117 -1.18 -13.66 12.49
C ILE A 117 -2.12 -13.07 11.43
N LYS A 118 -3.02 -13.87 10.85
CA LYS A 118 -4.03 -13.41 9.90
C LYS A 118 -4.93 -12.34 10.49
N LEU A 119 -5.38 -12.52 11.74
CA LEU A 119 -6.20 -11.53 12.42
C LEU A 119 -5.47 -10.19 12.56
N TYR A 120 -4.21 -10.19 13.00
CA TYR A 120 -3.44 -8.95 13.11
C TYR A 120 -3.11 -8.32 11.75
N ALA A 121 -2.82 -9.14 10.72
CA ALA A 121 -2.63 -8.65 9.36
C ALA A 121 -3.90 -7.98 8.82
N ASN A 122 -5.09 -8.56 9.05
CA ASN A 122 -6.37 -7.94 8.69
C ASN A 122 -6.59 -6.61 9.42
N CYS A 123 -6.28 -6.56 10.74
CA CYS A 123 -6.36 -5.33 11.51
C CYS A 123 -5.44 -4.23 10.95
N LEU A 124 -4.23 -4.57 10.49
CA LEU A 124 -3.34 -3.62 9.81
C LEU A 124 -3.94 -3.17 8.48
N GLU A 125 -4.42 -4.12 7.67
CA GLU A 125 -4.99 -3.82 6.35
C GLU A 125 -6.23 -2.91 6.46
N ASN A 126 -6.94 -2.91 7.60
CA ASN A 126 -8.08 -2.02 7.84
C ASN A 126 -7.71 -0.54 7.91
N ILE A 127 -6.45 -0.19 8.14
CA ILE A 127 -5.96 1.19 7.96
C ILE A 127 -6.13 1.62 6.49
N TRP A 128 -5.83 0.73 5.54
CA TRP A 128 -6.10 0.98 4.13
C TRP A 128 -7.60 1.08 3.85
N TRP A 129 -8.37 0.05 4.21
CA TRP A 129 -9.77 -0.05 3.84
C TRP A 129 -10.67 1.04 4.44
N LYS A 130 -10.47 1.37 5.72
CA LYS A 130 -11.36 2.29 6.45
C LYS A 130 -10.95 3.75 6.35
N LYS A 131 -9.74 4.05 5.89
CA LYS A 131 -9.22 5.43 5.80
C LYS A 131 -8.75 5.75 4.40
N TYR A 132 -7.60 5.24 4.00
CA TYR A 132 -6.92 5.73 2.80
C TYR A 132 -7.62 5.34 1.51
N LYS A 133 -8.24 4.16 1.43
CA LYS A 133 -9.04 3.77 0.26
C LYS A 133 -10.20 4.73 0.05
N ILE A 134 -10.89 5.13 1.12
CA ILE A 134 -12.00 6.10 1.05
C ILE A 134 -11.48 7.46 0.59
N LEU A 135 -10.41 7.96 1.22
CA LEU A 135 -9.79 9.24 0.87
C LEU A 135 -9.39 9.28 -0.60
N LEU A 136 -8.68 8.26 -1.07
CA LEU A 136 -8.20 8.19 -2.45
C LEU A 136 -9.32 7.95 -3.46
N THR A 137 -10.40 7.25 -3.08
CA THR A 137 -11.59 7.14 -3.94
C THR A 137 -12.23 8.51 -4.14
N THR A 138 -12.34 9.31 -3.07
CA THR A 138 -12.82 10.69 -3.17
C THR A 138 -11.89 11.52 -4.05
N SER A 139 -10.58 11.49 -3.79
CA SER A 139 -9.59 12.22 -4.59
C SER A 139 -9.61 11.83 -6.06
N PHE A 140 -9.77 10.54 -6.38
CA PHE A 140 -9.88 10.06 -7.77
C PHE A 140 -11.05 10.70 -8.51
N ASN A 141 -12.21 10.77 -7.86
CA ASN A 141 -13.43 11.31 -8.45
C ASN A 141 -13.40 12.85 -8.58
N GLU A 142 -12.73 13.53 -7.66
CA GLU A 142 -12.62 14.99 -7.65
C GLU A 142 -11.51 15.53 -8.56
N MET A 143 -10.49 14.73 -8.87
CA MET A 143 -9.32 15.16 -9.64
C MET A 143 -9.63 15.88 -10.98
N PRO A 144 -10.62 15.45 -11.79
CA PRO A 144 -10.98 16.15 -13.04
C PRO A 144 -11.50 17.57 -12.84
N GLN A 145 -11.93 17.93 -11.63
CA GLN A 145 -12.37 19.29 -11.28
C GLN A 145 -11.19 20.18 -10.85
N ILE A 146 -10.03 19.57 -10.55
CA ILE A 146 -8.85 20.24 -9.99
C ILE A 146 -7.82 20.55 -11.09
N THR A 147 -7.69 19.67 -12.10
CA THR A 147 -6.64 19.78 -13.13
C THR A 147 -7.07 19.18 -14.48
N GLN A 148 -6.49 19.70 -15.57
CA GLN A 148 -6.63 19.15 -16.93
C GLN A 148 -5.76 17.90 -17.17
N ALA A 149 -4.93 17.49 -16.21
CA ALA A 149 -4.15 16.24 -16.26
C ALA A 149 -4.50 15.29 -15.09
N PRO A 150 -5.77 14.88 -14.94
CA PRO A 150 -6.23 14.20 -13.73
C PRO A 150 -5.54 12.85 -13.47
N GLU A 151 -5.31 12.05 -14.51
CA GLU A 151 -4.64 10.75 -14.34
C GLU A 151 -3.20 10.91 -13.87
N TYR A 152 -2.46 11.90 -14.39
CA TYR A 152 -1.09 12.15 -13.98
C TYR A 152 -1.00 12.50 -12.51
N PHE A 153 -1.79 13.50 -12.10
CA PHE A 153 -1.78 13.95 -10.72
C PHE A 153 -2.31 12.87 -9.78
N PHE A 154 -3.39 12.17 -10.13
CA PHE A 154 -3.88 11.10 -9.27
C PHE A 154 -2.89 9.96 -9.13
N TYR A 155 -2.50 9.31 -10.24
CA TYR A 155 -1.73 8.07 -10.17
C TYR A 155 -0.32 8.27 -9.62
N LYS A 156 0.32 9.42 -9.88
CA LYS A 156 1.65 9.71 -9.34
C LYS A 156 1.68 9.68 -7.82
N TYR A 157 0.77 10.41 -7.19
CA TYR A 157 0.72 10.51 -5.72
C TYR A 157 0.02 9.32 -5.08
N TYR A 158 -0.97 8.74 -5.76
CA TYR A 158 -1.60 7.50 -5.34
C TYR A 158 -0.58 6.37 -5.21
N PHE A 159 0.25 6.13 -6.25
CA PHE A 159 1.27 5.08 -6.22
C PHE A 159 2.38 5.33 -5.22
N LYS A 160 2.76 6.60 -5.02
CA LYS A 160 3.69 6.96 -3.95
C LYS A 160 3.13 6.61 -2.57
N LEU A 161 1.86 6.92 -2.30
CA LEU A 161 1.24 6.65 -1.00
C LEU A 161 1.11 5.15 -0.75
N ILE A 162 0.53 4.40 -1.69
CA ILE A 162 0.33 2.97 -1.48
C ILE A 162 1.63 2.19 -1.40
N SER A 163 2.71 2.65 -2.06
CA SER A 163 4.04 2.05 -1.92
C SER A 163 4.60 2.24 -0.51
N LYS A 164 4.60 3.48 0.01
CA LYS A 164 5.04 3.75 1.39
C LYS A 164 4.19 3.00 2.41
N LEU A 165 2.86 3.03 2.25
CA LEU A 165 1.91 2.38 3.16
C LEU A 165 2.07 0.86 3.20
N ARG A 166 2.17 0.22 2.03
CA ARG A 166 2.38 -1.23 1.95
C ARG A 166 3.70 -1.63 2.58
N LYS A 167 4.78 -0.89 2.30
CA LYS A 167 6.12 -1.15 2.85
C LYS A 167 6.10 -1.08 4.38
N VAL A 168 5.57 0.00 4.97
CA VAL A 168 5.53 0.14 6.44
C VAL A 168 4.68 -0.97 7.09
N MET A 169 3.52 -1.29 6.51
CA MET A 169 2.67 -2.37 7.02
C MET A 169 3.38 -3.72 6.99
N SER A 170 3.99 -4.09 5.86
CA SER A 170 4.74 -5.34 5.73
C SER A 170 5.94 -5.39 6.66
N THR A 171 6.72 -4.31 6.77
CA THR A 171 7.87 -4.22 7.70
C THR A 171 7.45 -4.45 9.14
N TYR A 172 6.46 -3.70 9.65
CA TYR A 172 6.01 -3.86 11.04
C TYR A 172 5.36 -5.23 11.31
N LEU A 173 4.67 -5.79 10.31
CA LEU A 173 4.13 -7.14 10.39
C LEU A 173 5.27 -8.17 10.54
N CYS A 174 6.35 -8.04 9.76
CA CYS A 174 7.48 -8.97 9.74
C CYS A 174 8.48 -8.77 10.90
N GLU A 175 8.62 -7.54 11.39
CA GLU A 175 9.58 -7.21 12.44
C GLU A 175 9.01 -7.32 13.85
N TYR A 176 7.72 -7.04 14.02
CA TYR A 176 7.09 -6.96 15.32
C TYR A 176 5.96 -7.96 15.46
N ILE A 177 4.98 -7.98 14.56
CA ILE A 177 3.77 -8.77 14.81
C ILE A 177 4.03 -10.27 14.68
N ILE A 178 4.46 -10.75 13.50
CA ILE A 178 4.70 -12.18 13.27
C ILE A 178 5.65 -12.76 14.33
N PRO A 179 6.82 -12.15 14.61
CA PRO A 179 7.73 -12.73 15.58
C PRO A 179 7.16 -12.77 17.00
N ASN A 180 6.49 -11.71 17.44
CA ASN A 180 5.90 -11.68 18.79
C ASN A 180 4.72 -12.64 18.94
N VAL A 181 3.93 -12.85 17.87
CA VAL A 181 2.87 -13.89 17.89
C VAL A 181 3.47 -15.28 18.00
N ILE A 182 4.53 -15.58 17.23
CA ILE A 182 5.23 -16.87 17.31
C ILE A 182 5.82 -17.07 18.72
N ILE A 183 6.49 -16.06 19.28
CA ILE A 183 7.08 -16.11 20.62
C ILE A 183 6.03 -16.48 21.68
N THR A 184 4.82 -15.94 21.59
CA THR A 184 3.76 -16.25 22.59
C THR A 184 3.32 -17.71 22.63
N GLU A 185 3.61 -18.49 21.59
CA GLU A 185 3.24 -19.90 21.49
C GLU A 185 4.49 -20.82 21.49
N LEU A 186 5.71 -20.27 21.55
CA LEU A 186 6.95 -21.03 21.60
C LEU A 186 7.31 -21.48 23.02
N SER A 187 7.89 -22.66 23.14
CA SER A 187 8.45 -23.16 24.40
C SER A 187 9.76 -22.46 24.76
N GLN A 188 10.05 -22.33 26.06
CA GLN A 188 11.20 -21.54 26.57
C GLN A 188 12.57 -22.04 26.07
N ASP A 189 12.72 -23.34 25.79
CA ASP A 189 13.95 -23.92 25.24
C ASP A 189 14.30 -23.35 23.85
N LYS A 190 13.30 -22.94 23.06
CA LYS A 190 13.50 -22.36 21.73
C LYS A 190 13.98 -20.91 21.77
N TYR A 191 13.78 -20.19 22.86
CA TYR A 191 14.20 -18.78 22.98
C TYR A 191 15.72 -18.63 22.91
N LYS A 192 16.46 -19.56 23.52
CA LYS A 192 17.93 -19.59 23.46
C LYS A 192 18.45 -19.86 22.05
N LYS A 193 17.80 -20.77 21.30
CA LYS A 193 18.16 -21.10 19.90
C LYS A 193 18.12 -19.87 18.99
N TYR A 194 17.10 -19.03 19.15
CA TYR A 194 16.88 -17.86 18.31
C TYR A 194 17.36 -16.54 18.93
N LYS A 195 18.12 -16.59 20.04
CA LYS A 195 18.66 -15.42 20.76
C LYS A 195 17.58 -14.37 21.09
N ILE A 196 16.38 -14.83 21.47
CA ILE A 196 15.23 -13.96 21.76
C ILE A 196 15.40 -13.38 23.17
N ASN A 197 15.39 -12.05 23.29
CA ASN A 197 15.41 -11.39 24.59
C ASN A 197 13.99 -11.33 25.19
N ILE A 198 13.77 -12.07 26.28
CA ILE A 198 12.47 -12.25 26.95
C ILE A 198 12.05 -10.99 27.73
N SER A 199 12.92 -9.98 27.88
CA SER A 199 12.58 -8.74 28.62
C SER A 199 11.42 -7.94 28.01
N ASN A 200 11.04 -8.23 26.75
CA ASN A 200 10.04 -7.46 26.02
C ASN A 200 8.69 -8.18 26.01
N ASP A 201 7.64 -7.50 26.48
CA ASP A 201 6.25 -8.00 26.45
C ASP A 201 5.76 -8.09 25.00
N PRO A 202 5.45 -9.30 24.49
CA PRO A 202 5.01 -9.49 23.11
C PRO A 202 3.75 -8.70 22.76
N LYS A 203 2.81 -8.52 23.71
CA LYS A 203 1.58 -7.77 23.47
C LYS A 203 1.87 -6.28 23.29
N LYS A 204 2.79 -5.72 24.08
CA LYS A 204 3.22 -4.32 23.94
C LYS A 204 3.91 -4.08 22.60
N ASN A 205 4.75 -5.01 22.14
CA ASN A 205 5.40 -4.89 20.85
C ASN A 205 4.40 -4.91 19.67
N ILE A 206 3.37 -5.76 19.77
CA ILE A 206 2.30 -5.80 18.76
C ILE A 206 1.51 -4.48 18.77
N LEU A 207 1.15 -3.96 19.95
CA LEU A 207 0.46 -2.66 20.06
C LEU A 207 1.30 -1.51 19.51
N PHE A 208 2.58 -1.47 19.87
CA PHE A 208 3.54 -0.50 19.34
C PHE A 208 3.56 -0.52 17.81
N ALA A 209 3.63 -1.71 17.19
CA ALA A 209 3.64 -1.85 15.74
C ALA A 209 2.39 -1.23 15.08
N PHE A 210 1.22 -1.46 15.68
CA PHE A 210 -0.03 -0.87 15.23
C PHE A 210 -0.03 0.67 15.32
N GLU A 211 0.43 1.22 16.43
CA GLU A 211 0.53 2.67 16.65
C GLU A 211 1.51 3.31 15.66
N GLN A 212 2.67 2.71 15.45
CA GLN A 212 3.67 3.22 14.50
C GLN A 212 3.15 3.21 13.06
N VAL A 213 2.56 2.10 12.61
CA VAL A 213 1.98 2.05 11.25
C VAL A 213 0.92 3.13 11.06
N SER A 214 0.07 3.35 12.07
CA SER A 214 -0.96 4.39 11.98
C SER A 214 -0.35 5.80 11.90
N GLN A 215 0.67 6.07 12.71
CA GLN A 215 1.35 7.37 12.73
C GLN A 215 2.08 7.63 11.41
N GLU A 216 2.92 6.69 10.98
CA GLU A 216 3.67 6.82 9.72
C GLU A 216 2.77 6.93 8.50
N ALA A 217 1.66 6.20 8.48
CA ALA A 217 0.69 6.31 7.40
C ALA A 217 0.09 7.73 7.29
N ASP A 218 -0.16 8.38 8.43
CA ASP A 218 -0.63 9.77 8.47
C ASP A 218 0.43 10.75 8.02
N ASP A 219 1.66 10.56 8.47
CA ASP A 219 2.80 11.39 8.07
C ASP A 219 3.03 11.29 6.56
N PHE A 220 3.00 10.09 5.98
CA PHE A 220 3.10 9.89 4.53
C PHE A 220 1.96 10.53 3.76
N SER A 221 0.72 10.43 4.27
CA SER A 221 -0.43 11.05 3.63
C SER A 221 -0.30 12.57 3.60
N ASN A 222 0.17 13.19 4.69
CA ASN A 222 0.37 14.63 4.77
C ASN A 222 1.49 15.09 3.83
N GLU A 223 2.66 14.44 3.88
CA GLU A 223 3.80 14.71 3.00
C GLU A 223 3.41 14.66 1.52
N ILE A 224 2.72 13.60 1.11
CA ILE A 224 2.30 13.39 -0.27
C ILE A 224 1.26 14.43 -0.70
N HIS A 225 0.36 14.82 0.19
CA HIS A 225 -0.62 15.87 -0.09
C HIS A 225 0.06 17.24 -0.27
N GLU A 226 1.06 17.57 0.54
CA GLU A 226 1.84 18.79 0.40
C GLU A 226 2.62 18.81 -0.92
N GLU A 227 3.27 17.70 -1.28
CA GLU A 227 3.96 17.57 -2.56
C GLU A 227 3.02 17.74 -3.75
N PHE A 228 1.82 17.15 -3.69
CA PHE A 228 0.77 17.30 -4.70
C PHE A 228 0.39 18.77 -4.89
N ASN A 229 0.05 19.45 -3.80
CA ASN A 229 -0.37 20.85 -3.86
C ASN A 229 0.74 21.76 -4.38
N LYS A 230 1.99 21.48 -4.00
CA LYS A 230 3.15 22.22 -4.49
C LYS A 230 3.34 22.05 -5.99
N GLU A 231 3.29 20.83 -6.52
CA GLU A 231 3.42 20.62 -7.97
C GLU A 231 2.24 21.20 -8.74
N LEU A 232 1.01 21.06 -8.23
CA LEU A 232 -0.18 21.64 -8.85
C LEU A 232 -0.07 23.18 -8.94
N ALA A 233 0.38 23.83 -7.87
CA ALA A 233 0.60 25.27 -7.84
C ALA A 233 1.70 25.72 -8.82
N GLN A 234 2.74 24.91 -9.00
CA GLN A 234 3.84 25.21 -9.93
C GLN A 234 3.45 25.04 -11.39
N LYS A 235 2.68 24.00 -11.72
CA LYS A 235 2.32 23.68 -13.12
C LYS A 235 1.08 24.42 -13.61
N GLY A 236 0.17 24.74 -12.70
CA GLY A 236 -1.13 25.30 -13.03
C GLY A 236 -2.18 24.21 -13.30
N PRO A 237 -3.46 24.43 -12.93
CA PRO A 237 -4.58 23.53 -13.24
C PRO A 237 -4.73 23.20 -14.73
N GLU A 238 -4.35 24.10 -15.61
CA GLU A 238 -4.46 24.00 -17.08
C GLU A 238 -3.37 23.16 -17.74
N TRP A 239 -2.34 22.75 -17.00
CA TRP A 239 -1.26 21.94 -17.53
C TRP A 239 -1.76 20.57 -18.01
N LYS A 240 -1.24 20.14 -19.17
CA LYS A 240 -1.62 18.88 -19.82
C LYS A 240 -0.42 17.96 -19.98
N VAL A 241 -0.69 16.66 -19.96
CA VAL A 241 0.29 15.62 -20.33
C VAL A 241 0.00 15.16 -21.75
N ASP A 242 1.05 15.12 -22.58
CA ASP A 242 0.98 14.43 -23.86
C ASP A 242 1.28 12.94 -23.66
N TYR A 243 0.22 12.15 -23.57
CA TYR A 243 0.31 10.69 -23.42
C TYR A 243 0.73 9.97 -24.71
N SER A 244 0.66 10.63 -25.88
CA SER A 244 0.91 10.00 -27.18
C SER A 244 2.39 9.66 -27.41
N THR A 245 3.30 10.34 -26.71
CA THR A 245 4.75 10.16 -26.82
C THR A 245 5.31 9.07 -25.90
N LYS A 246 4.46 8.38 -25.12
CA LYS A 246 4.89 7.47 -24.05
C LYS A 246 4.49 6.02 -24.34
N ASN A 247 5.50 5.16 -24.51
CA ASN A 247 5.32 3.73 -24.74
C ASN A 247 4.79 2.96 -23.51
N ASP A 248 5.02 3.44 -22.29
CA ASP A 248 4.43 2.89 -21.06
C ASP A 248 3.93 4.02 -20.14
N PRO A 249 2.62 4.33 -20.14
CA PRO A 249 2.06 5.41 -19.32
C PRO A 249 2.29 5.21 -17.82
N LEU A 250 2.47 3.97 -17.36
CA LEU A 250 2.72 3.69 -15.94
C LEU A 250 4.05 4.30 -15.46
N SER A 251 5.07 4.37 -16.33
CA SER A 251 6.36 4.97 -15.98
C SER A 251 6.27 6.46 -15.68
N LEU A 252 5.16 7.12 -16.03
CA LEU A 252 4.90 8.53 -15.67
C LEU A 252 4.49 8.69 -14.21
N PHE A 253 3.97 7.62 -13.60
CA PHE A 253 3.34 7.67 -12.29
C PHE A 253 4.18 6.99 -11.21
N LEU A 254 5.06 6.08 -11.60
CA LEU A 254 5.93 5.37 -10.66
C LEU A 254 7.19 6.19 -10.34
N PRO A 255 7.71 6.10 -9.09
CA PRO A 255 9.06 6.52 -8.77
C PRO A 255 10.07 5.90 -9.74
N GLU A 256 11.08 6.68 -10.14
CA GLU A 256 12.11 6.26 -11.10
C GLU A 256 12.81 4.97 -10.65
N GLU A 257 13.10 4.84 -9.35
CA GLU A 257 13.67 3.65 -8.73
C GLU A 257 12.83 2.38 -8.98
N ILE A 258 11.51 2.47 -8.82
CA ILE A 258 10.60 1.35 -9.08
C ILE A 258 10.63 1.02 -10.57
N VAL A 259 10.54 2.02 -11.46
CA VAL A 259 10.63 1.81 -12.92
C VAL A 259 11.94 1.09 -13.29
N ARG A 260 13.06 1.54 -12.72
CA ARG A 260 14.39 1.00 -12.97
C ARG A 260 14.53 -0.44 -12.48
N LYS A 261 14.13 -0.71 -11.24
CA LYS A 261 14.07 -2.05 -10.66
C LYS A 261 13.24 -3.01 -11.52
N ASN A 262 12.14 -2.54 -12.11
CA ASN A 262 11.35 -3.34 -13.04
C ASN A 262 11.99 -3.58 -14.38
N MET A 263 12.63 -2.58 -14.95
CA MET A 263 13.39 -2.77 -16.18
C MET A 263 14.48 -3.82 -15.94
N LEU A 264 15.17 -3.76 -14.80
CA LEU A 264 16.15 -4.75 -14.39
C LEU A 264 15.50 -6.14 -14.22
N ARG A 265 14.40 -6.25 -13.48
CA ARG A 265 13.66 -7.50 -13.29
C ARG A 265 13.19 -8.10 -14.61
N LYS A 266 12.60 -7.31 -15.51
CA LYS A 266 12.19 -7.75 -16.85
C LYS A 266 13.38 -8.27 -17.65
N LYS A 267 14.51 -7.56 -17.63
CA LYS A 267 15.76 -8.02 -18.26
C LYS A 267 16.23 -9.35 -17.68
N ILE A 268 16.19 -9.51 -16.35
CA ILE A 268 16.55 -10.76 -15.65
C ILE A 268 15.62 -11.91 -16.06
N VAL A 269 14.30 -11.68 -16.13
CA VAL A 269 13.32 -12.70 -16.57
C VAL A 269 13.54 -13.11 -18.03
N VAL A 270 13.87 -12.16 -18.91
CA VAL A 270 14.20 -12.47 -20.31
C VAL A 270 15.46 -13.33 -20.39
N LEU A 271 16.49 -13.00 -19.60
CA LEU A 271 17.72 -13.78 -19.52
C LEU A 271 17.49 -15.17 -18.93
N SER A 272 16.72 -15.30 -17.84
CA SER A 272 16.43 -16.60 -17.24
C SER A 272 15.70 -17.52 -18.22
N LYS A 273 14.72 -17.01 -18.97
CA LYS A 273 14.05 -17.75 -20.05
C LYS A 273 15.02 -18.16 -21.16
N LYS A 274 15.86 -17.23 -21.61
CA LYS A 274 16.86 -17.49 -22.66
C LYS A 274 17.82 -18.63 -22.28
N TYR A 275 18.23 -18.69 -21.02
CA TYR A 275 19.16 -19.70 -20.50
C TYR A 275 18.50 -20.88 -19.78
N LYS A 276 17.17 -20.99 -19.86
CA LYS A 276 16.38 -22.07 -19.22
C LYS A 276 16.63 -22.20 -17.71
N ILE A 277 16.88 -21.08 -17.03
CA ILE A 277 17.01 -21.03 -15.56
C ILE A 277 15.61 -20.84 -14.95
N PRO A 278 15.17 -21.69 -14.01
CA PRO A 278 13.87 -21.55 -13.36
C PRO A 278 13.75 -20.21 -12.63
N PHE A 279 12.71 -19.44 -12.96
CA PHE A 279 12.33 -18.22 -12.26
C PHE A 279 11.12 -18.49 -11.38
N ASN A 280 11.32 -18.48 -10.06
CA ASN A 280 10.28 -18.72 -9.04
C ASN A 280 9.71 -17.42 -8.45
N GLY A 281 10.04 -16.26 -9.02
CA GLY A 281 9.65 -14.94 -8.51
C GLY A 281 10.74 -14.23 -7.71
N ASN A 282 11.72 -14.96 -7.15
CA ASN A 282 12.82 -14.38 -6.41
C ASN A 282 13.93 -13.91 -7.37
N VAL A 283 14.10 -12.60 -7.49
CA VAL A 283 15.06 -11.98 -8.42
C VAL A 283 16.50 -12.22 -7.97
N GLU A 284 16.81 -12.12 -6.68
CA GLU A 284 18.17 -12.37 -6.15
C GLU A 284 18.61 -13.81 -6.33
N GLU A 285 17.73 -14.78 -6.04
CA GLU A 285 18.02 -16.19 -6.22
C GLU A 285 18.28 -16.49 -7.71
N THR A 286 17.47 -15.91 -8.58
CA THR A 286 17.64 -16.05 -10.04
C THR A 286 18.94 -15.40 -10.51
N VAL A 287 19.29 -14.24 -9.95
CA VAL A 287 20.57 -13.56 -10.18
C VAL A 287 21.74 -14.44 -9.74
N LYS A 288 21.69 -15.07 -8.57
CA LYS A 288 22.72 -16.00 -8.09
C LYS A 288 22.85 -17.22 -9.02
N LYS A 289 21.72 -17.79 -9.47
CA LYS A 289 21.71 -18.90 -10.45
C LYS A 289 22.30 -18.49 -11.80
N LEU A 290 21.98 -17.28 -12.26
CA LEU A 290 22.59 -16.69 -13.45
C LEU A 290 24.10 -16.52 -13.24
N GLU A 291 24.57 -15.99 -12.11
CA GLU A 291 26.00 -15.88 -11.78
C GLU A 291 26.73 -17.23 -11.79
N ILE A 292 26.13 -18.28 -11.21
CA ILE A 292 26.70 -19.64 -11.23
C ILE A 292 26.79 -20.18 -12.65
N TYR A 293 25.76 -19.96 -13.48
CA TYR A 293 25.76 -20.34 -14.89
C TYR A 293 26.79 -19.55 -15.72
N LEU A 294 27.06 -18.29 -15.39
CA LEU A 294 28.08 -17.48 -16.05
C LEU A 294 29.50 -18.04 -15.83
N ASN A 295 29.76 -18.63 -14.67
CA ASN A 295 31.06 -19.24 -14.36
C ASN A 295 31.30 -20.56 -15.13
N SER A 296 30.33 -21.04 -15.91
CA SER A 296 30.43 -22.29 -16.69
C SER A 296 30.36 -22.11 -18.23
N VAL A 297 30.26 -20.89 -18.78
CA VAL A 297 30.15 -20.61 -20.24
C VAL A 297 30.96 -19.36 -20.65
N GLU A 298 31.54 -19.33 -21.87
CA GLU A 298 32.54 -18.34 -22.39
C GLU A 298 32.17 -16.83 -22.37
N GLN A 299 33.25 -16.01 -22.32
CA GLN A 299 33.38 -14.62 -21.85
C GLN A 299 32.53 -13.49 -22.49
N ASP A 300 32.14 -13.54 -23.77
CA ASP A 300 31.64 -12.33 -24.46
C ASP A 300 30.18 -11.95 -24.14
N LYS A 301 29.39 -12.89 -23.61
CA LYS A 301 27.99 -12.65 -23.19
C LYS A 301 27.87 -12.32 -21.70
N ILE A 302 28.99 -12.38 -20.98
CA ILE A 302 29.09 -12.28 -19.53
C ILE A 302 28.97 -10.82 -19.05
N ASN A 303 29.48 -9.86 -19.82
CA ASN A 303 29.57 -8.47 -19.37
C ASN A 303 28.20 -7.79 -19.22
N SER A 304 27.24 -8.02 -20.14
CA SER A 304 25.90 -7.42 -19.99
C SER A 304 25.16 -7.99 -18.79
N ILE A 305 25.37 -9.27 -18.48
CA ILE A 305 24.73 -9.96 -17.36
C ILE A 305 25.40 -9.55 -16.05
N LYS A 306 26.74 -9.50 -15.97
CA LYS A 306 27.48 -8.98 -14.81
C LYS A 306 27.07 -7.54 -14.49
N GLN A 307 26.99 -6.68 -15.49
CA GLN A 307 26.59 -5.29 -15.30
C GLN A 307 25.14 -5.17 -14.80
N LEU A 308 24.22 -5.98 -15.33
CA LEU A 308 22.84 -6.05 -14.85
C LEU A 308 22.72 -6.55 -13.40
N VAL A 309 23.54 -7.54 -13.03
CA VAL A 309 23.59 -8.10 -11.68
C VAL A 309 24.16 -7.09 -10.68
N SER A 310 25.25 -6.41 -11.04
CA SER A 310 25.83 -5.33 -10.21
C SER A 310 24.83 -4.19 -10.00
N SER A 311 24.19 -3.69 -11.06
CA SER A 311 23.18 -2.62 -10.93
C SER A 311 21.98 -3.04 -10.08
N PHE A 312 21.55 -4.30 -10.17
CA PHE A 312 20.47 -4.79 -9.31
C PHE A 312 20.88 -4.86 -7.84
N LYS A 313 22.09 -5.33 -7.53
CA LYS A 313 22.62 -5.42 -6.16
C LYS A 313 22.82 -4.03 -5.53
N GLU A 314 23.25 -3.04 -6.31
CA GLU A 314 23.36 -1.64 -5.86
C GLU A 314 21.98 -1.02 -5.55
N GLU A 315 20.96 -1.30 -6.37
CA GLU A 315 19.61 -0.78 -6.16
C GLU A 315 18.83 -1.52 -5.05
N ALA A 316 19.21 -2.75 -4.69
CA ALA A 316 18.59 -3.49 -3.60
C ALA A 316 19.18 -3.16 -2.21
N GLY A 317 20.36 -2.53 -2.15
CA GLY A 317 21.07 -2.18 -0.92
C GLY A 317 20.84 -0.75 -0.41
N ASN A 318 20.12 0.09 -1.15
CA ASN A 318 19.70 1.45 -0.77
C ASN A 318 18.22 1.48 -0.39
#